data_AF-A0A2G9TP07-F1
#
_entry.id   AF-A0A2G9TP07-F1
#
_cell.length_a   1.000
_cell.length_b   1.000
_cell.length_c   1.000
_cell.angle_alpha   90.00
_cell.angle_beta   90.00
_cell.angle_gamma   90.00
#
_symmetry.space_group_name_H-M   'P 1'
#
loop_
_entity.id
_entity.type
_entity.pdbx_description
1 polymer ?
#
loop_
_entity_poly.entity_id
_entity_poly.type
_entity_poly.pdbx_seq_one_letter_code
_entity_poly.pdbx_strand_id
1 'polypeptide(L)'
;MMRACSVFILYVLAQAEEHAASKKRKTVNVEDVMFVLKANEFDTIHDALSSAFEAYKASRPVKISKAKGPRRGERPSAPNPVERLKDIEVVEGGTNSVDIEDIMTIQ
;
A
#
# COMPACT_ATOMS: atom_id res chain seq x y z
N MET A 1 -5.26 -9.02 18.53
CA MET A 1 -5.08 -9.26 17.09
C MET A 1 -4.81 -8.00 16.28
N MET A 2 -5.65 -6.94 16.36
CA MET A 2 -5.43 -5.70 15.58
C MET A 2 -4.03 -5.10 15.70
N ARG A 3 -3.48 -4.96 16.91
CA ARG A 3 -2.11 -4.43 17.10
C ARG A 3 -1.05 -5.23 16.35
N ALA A 4 -1.15 -6.55 16.35
CA ALA A 4 -0.18 -7.41 15.66
C ALA A 4 -0.27 -7.26 14.14
N CYS A 5 -1.48 -7.13 13.57
CA CYS A 5 -1.67 -6.87 12.15
C CYS A 5 -1.05 -5.52 11.73
N SER A 6 -1.29 -4.47 12.50
CA SER A 6 -0.70 -3.15 12.22
C SER A 6 0.84 -3.20 12.26
N VAL A 7 1.41 -3.87 13.27
CA VAL A 7 2.86 -4.04 13.38
C VAL A 7 3.41 -4.85 12.20
N PHE A 8 2.73 -5.91 11.78
CA PHE A 8 3.12 -6.71 10.61
C PHE A 8 3.13 -5.88 9.32
N ILE A 9 2.09 -5.08 9.07
CA ILE A 9 2.01 -4.22 7.89
C ILE A 9 3.14 -3.19 7.89
N LEU A 10 3.38 -2.53 9.03
CA LEU A 10 4.47 -1.56 9.18
C LEU A 10 5.84 -2.20 8.99
N TYR A 11 6.04 -3.40 9.53
CA TYR A 11 7.27 -4.17 9.38
C TYR A 11 7.56 -4.51 7.91
N VAL A 12 6.56 -5.04 7.18
CA VAL A 12 6.71 -5.36 5.76
C VAL A 12 6.96 -4.08 4.94
N LEU A 13 6.25 -2.99 5.25
CA LEU A 13 6.44 -1.70 4.56
C LEU A 13 7.85 -1.16 4.75
N ALA A 14 8.36 -1.13 5.99
CA ALA A 14 9.69 -0.61 6.29
C ALA A 14 10.79 -1.37 5.53
N GLN A 15 10.73 -2.70 5.48
CA GLN A 15 11.69 -3.48 4.71
C GLN A 15 11.52 -3.31 3.19
N ALA A 16 10.29 -3.14 2.71
CA ALA A 16 10.05 -2.91 1.29
C ALA A 16 10.56 -1.54 0.84
N GLU A 17 10.47 -0.53 1.70
CA GLU A 17 11.09 0.79 1.51
C GLU A 17 12.61 0.69 1.44
N GLU A 18 13.24 -0.05 2.35
CA GLU A 18 14.68 -0.30 2.33
C GLU A 18 15.12 -1.01 1.04
N HIS A 19 14.39 -2.05 0.62
CA HIS A 19 14.69 -2.75 -0.62
C HIS A 19 14.47 -1.87 -1.86
N ALA A 20 13.44 -1.03 -1.90
CA ALA A 20 13.24 -0.05 -2.96
C ALA A 20 14.38 1.00 -3.00
N ALA A 21 14.77 1.51 -1.82
CA ALA A 21 15.85 2.47 -1.66
C ALA A 21 17.20 1.90 -2.10
N SER A 22 17.48 0.61 -1.80
CA SER A 22 18.67 -0.10 -2.27
C SER A 22 18.79 -0.10 -3.80
N LYS A 23 17.65 -0.03 -4.50
CA LYS A 23 17.53 0.05 -5.96
C LYS A 23 17.40 1.49 -6.47
N LYS A 24 17.71 2.49 -5.64
CA LYS A 24 17.61 3.93 -5.91
C LYS A 24 16.19 4.39 -6.30
N ARG A 25 15.16 3.68 -5.84
CA ARG A 25 13.76 4.04 -6.07
C ARG A 25 13.16 4.74 -4.85
N LYS A 26 12.27 5.69 -5.11
CA LYS A 26 11.44 6.36 -4.09
C LYS A 26 10.05 5.73 -3.95
N THR A 27 9.70 4.83 -4.86
CA THR A 27 8.40 4.16 -4.90
C THR A 27 8.60 2.69 -4.63
N VAL A 28 7.87 2.18 -3.64
CA VAL A 28 7.75 0.75 -3.35
C VAL A 28 6.92 0.09 -4.44
N ASN A 29 7.47 -0.93 -5.08
CA ASN A 29 6.79 -1.72 -6.10
C ASN A 29 6.40 -3.10 -5.56
N VAL A 30 5.61 -3.85 -6.34
CA VAL A 30 5.20 -5.21 -5.99
C VAL A 30 6.39 -6.14 -5.76
N GLU A 31 7.44 -6.01 -6.58
CA GLU A 31 8.69 -6.78 -6.42
C GLU A 31 9.34 -6.57 -5.05
N ASP A 32 9.19 -5.39 -4.46
CA ASP A 32 9.79 -5.07 -3.17
C ASP A 32 9.05 -5.78 -2.04
N VAL A 33 7.72 -5.79 -2.09
CA VAL A 33 6.89 -6.52 -1.13
C VAL A 33 7.07 -8.04 -1.26
N MET A 34 7.09 -8.57 -2.49
CA MET A 34 7.29 -10.01 -2.72
C MET A 34 8.67 -10.47 -2.26
N PHE A 35 9.71 -9.66 -2.49
CA PHE A 35 11.04 -9.93 -1.97
C PHE A 35 11.06 -10.04 -0.44
N VAL A 36 10.45 -9.08 0.27
CA VAL A 36 10.40 -9.08 1.73
C VAL A 36 9.65 -10.30 2.28
N LEU A 37 8.50 -10.66 1.69
CA LEU A 37 7.75 -11.84 2.11
C LEU A 37 8.58 -13.11 1.94
N LYS A 38 9.31 -13.24 0.82
CA LYS A 38 10.16 -14.41 0.57
C LYS A 38 11.39 -14.45 1.48
N ALA A 39 12.03 -13.30 1.72
CA ALA A 39 13.22 -13.19 2.56
C ALA A 39 12.94 -13.48 4.04
N ASN A 40 11.71 -13.23 4.50
CA ASN A 40 11.28 -13.46 5.87
C ASN A 40 10.44 -14.76 6.02
N GLU A 41 10.52 -15.67 5.06
CA GLU A 41 9.90 -17.01 5.11
C GLU A 41 8.36 -17.00 5.26
N PHE A 42 7.70 -15.93 4.81
CA PHE A 42 6.24 -15.84 4.76
C PHE A 42 5.67 -16.45 3.48
N ASP A 43 6.06 -17.69 3.17
CA ASP A 43 5.77 -18.37 1.90
C ASP A 43 4.26 -18.46 1.61
N THR A 44 3.44 -18.80 2.61
CA THR A 44 1.98 -18.90 2.42
C THR A 44 1.34 -17.57 2.04
N ILE A 45 1.87 -16.46 2.58
CA ILE A 45 1.39 -15.10 2.26
C ILE A 45 1.91 -14.69 0.88
N HIS A 46 3.17 -14.99 0.59
CA HIS A 46 3.80 -14.74 -0.72
C HIS A 46 3.00 -15.39 -1.85
N ASP A 47 2.63 -16.67 -1.70
CA ASP A 47 1.93 -17.42 -2.73
C ASP A 47 0.49 -16.92 -2.93
N ALA A 48 -0.22 -16.66 -1.82
CA ALA A 48 -1.56 -16.09 -1.87
C ALA A 48 -1.56 -14.70 -2.54
N LEU A 49 -0.60 -13.84 -2.20
CA LEU A 49 -0.49 -12.51 -2.77
C LEU A 49 -0.09 -12.56 -4.25
N SER A 50 0.79 -13.50 -4.63
CA SER A 50 1.19 -13.72 -6.02
C SER A 50 -0.01 -14.12 -6.88
N SER A 51 -0.81 -15.08 -6.41
CA SER A 51 -2.05 -15.49 -7.09
C SER A 51 -3.04 -14.32 -7.21
N ALA A 52 -3.24 -13.54 -6.15
CA ALA A 52 -4.12 -12.37 -6.17
C ALA A 52 -3.62 -11.29 -7.15
N PHE A 53 -2.30 -11.11 -7.25
CA PHE A 53 -1.71 -10.14 -8.17
C PHE A 53 -1.83 -10.56 -9.64
N GLU A 54 -1.68 -11.85 -9.95
CA GLU A 54 -1.92 -12.36 -11.30
C GLU A 54 -3.40 -12.25 -11.70
N ALA A 55 -4.33 -12.57 -10.80
CA ALA A 55 -5.76 -12.33 -11.02
C ALA A 55 -6.06 -10.83 -11.25
N TYR A 56 -5.39 -9.95 -10.51
CA TYR A 56 -5.49 -8.50 -10.72
C TYR A 56 -4.99 -8.05 -12.09
N LYS A 57 -3.87 -8.60 -12.56
CA LYS A 57 -3.37 -8.32 -13.93
C LYS A 57 -4.35 -8.80 -14.99
N ALA A 58 -4.91 -10.00 -14.83
CA ALA A 58 -5.86 -10.58 -15.78
C ALA A 58 -7.19 -9.81 -15.83
N SER A 59 -7.63 -9.25 -14.70
CA SER A 59 -8.87 -8.46 -14.64
C SER A 59 -8.74 -7.04 -15.20
N ARG A 60 -7.51 -6.58 -15.48
CA ARG A 60 -7.32 -5.27 -16.12
C ARG A 60 -7.67 -5.38 -17.61
N PRO A 61 -8.61 -4.57 -18.12
CA PRO A 61 -8.85 -4.52 -19.56
C PRO A 61 -7.56 -4.08 -20.25
N VAL A 62 -7.04 -4.95 -21.13
CA VAL A 62 -5.93 -4.60 -22.02
C VAL A 62 -6.44 -3.40 -22.83
N LYS A 63 -5.88 -2.21 -22.56
CA LYS A 63 -6.13 -1.06 -23.42
C LYS A 63 -5.56 -1.42 -24.78
N ILE A 64 -6.42 -1.87 -25.69
CA ILE A 64 -6.08 -2.06 -27.09
C ILE A 64 -5.61 -0.68 -27.59
N SER A 65 -4.31 -0.56 -27.79
CA SER A 65 -3.68 0.63 -28.30
C SER A 65 -4.19 0.89 -29.72
N LYS A 66 -5.14 1.82 -29.86
CA LYS A 66 -5.40 2.44 -31.16
C LYS A 66 -4.14 3.19 -31.58
N ALA A 67 -3.72 2.93 -32.82
CA ALA A 67 -2.49 3.41 -33.43
C ALA A 67 -2.32 4.94 -33.39
N LYS A 68 -1.04 5.36 -33.43
CA LYS A 68 -0.50 6.73 -33.46
C LYS A 68 -1.40 7.79 -34.10
N GLY A 69 -1.63 8.88 -33.36
CA GLY A 69 -1.84 10.22 -33.92
C GLY A 69 -0.94 11.21 -33.16
N PRO A 70 -0.24 12.16 -33.82
CA PRO A 70 0.57 13.14 -33.11
C PRO A 70 -0.29 14.33 -32.72
N ARG A 71 -0.31 14.70 -31.44
CA ARG A 71 -0.15 16.09 -30.99
C ARG A 71 -0.11 16.21 -29.47
N ARG A 72 0.81 17.06 -29.06
CA ARG A 72 1.16 17.55 -27.73
C ARG A 72 -0.02 18.37 -27.16
N GLY A 73 -0.45 18.09 -25.93
CA GLY A 73 -1.40 18.94 -25.21
C GLY A 73 -2.17 18.21 -24.12
N GLU A 74 -1.96 18.64 -22.88
CA GLU A 74 -2.70 18.33 -21.65
C GLU A 74 -2.68 16.89 -21.10
N ARG A 75 -2.22 16.81 -19.84
CA ARG A 75 -2.26 15.64 -18.97
C ARG A 75 -3.61 15.67 -18.24
N PRO A 76 -4.56 14.75 -18.51
CA PRO A 76 -5.67 14.55 -17.60
C PRO A 76 -5.10 13.92 -16.33
N SER A 77 -5.34 14.57 -15.20
CA SER A 77 -4.96 14.06 -13.88
C SER A 77 -5.53 12.66 -13.69
N ALA A 78 -4.70 11.73 -13.22
CA ALA A 78 -5.17 10.39 -12.86
C ALA A 78 -6.25 10.54 -11.76
N PRO A 79 -7.33 9.72 -11.79
CA PRO A 79 -8.33 9.74 -10.72
C PRO A 79 -7.66 9.47 -9.37
N ASN A 80 -7.95 10.35 -8.42
CA ASN A 80 -7.40 10.35 -7.07
C ASN A 80 -7.79 9.04 -6.35
N PRO A 81 -6.88 8.31 -5.67
CA PRO A 81 -7.19 7.03 -5.01
C PRO A 81 -8.21 7.13 -3.86
N VAL A 82 -8.56 8.36 -3.46
CA VAL A 82 -9.34 8.68 -2.26
C VAL A 82 -10.83 8.30 -2.40
N GLU A 83 -11.35 8.12 -3.60
CA GLU A 83 -12.78 7.78 -3.78
C GLU A 83 -13.16 6.34 -3.41
N ARG A 84 -12.19 5.43 -3.23
CA ARG A 84 -12.48 4.02 -2.86
C ARG A 84 -12.63 3.77 -1.36
N LEU A 85 -12.49 4.79 -0.52
CA LEU A 85 -12.57 4.64 0.94
C LEU A 85 -13.98 4.89 1.50
N LYS A 86 -14.99 5.09 0.64
CA LYS A 86 -16.38 5.38 1.09
C LYS A 86 -17.19 4.14 1.46
N ASP A 87 -16.70 2.94 1.17
CA ASP A 87 -17.42 1.69 1.43
C ASP A 87 -16.97 0.99 2.73
N ILE A 88 -16.15 1.64 3.55
CA ILE A 88 -15.80 1.14 4.89
C ILE A 88 -16.70 1.87 5.89
N GLU A 89 -17.79 1.22 6.30
CA GLU A 89 -18.60 1.68 7.43
C GLU A 89 -17.72 1.74 8.69
N VAL A 90 -17.47 2.97 9.15
CA VAL A 90 -16.82 3.28 10.43
C VAL A 90 -17.86 3.04 11.52
N VAL A 91 -17.69 1.96 12.28
CA VAL A 91 -18.37 1.82 13.58
C VAL A 91 -17.78 2.87 14.52
N GLU A 92 -18.61 3.85 14.88
CA GLU A 92 -18.31 4.91 15.84
C GLU A 92 -17.87 4.36 17.21
N GLY A 93 -16.84 4.98 17.76
CA GLY A 93 -16.34 4.71 19.10
C GLY A 93 -15.43 5.82 19.61
N GLY A 94 -16.04 6.99 19.84
CA GLY A 94 -15.62 8.14 20.67
C GLY A 94 -14.13 8.32 20.99
N THR A 95 -13.54 9.38 20.43
CA THR A 95 -12.23 9.92 20.81
C THR A 95 -12.37 10.86 22.02
N ASN A 96 -11.75 10.52 23.15
CA ASN A 96 -11.32 11.51 24.12
C ASN A 96 -9.79 11.62 24.02
N SER A 97 -9.32 12.58 23.23
CA SER A 97 -7.92 12.99 23.21
C SER A 97 -7.62 13.69 24.54
N VAL A 98 -6.77 13.07 25.37
CA VAL A 98 -6.12 13.76 26.50
C VAL A 98 -4.73 14.16 26.00
N ASP A 99 -4.46 15.46 25.95
CA ASP A 99 -3.19 16.02 25.52
C ASP A 99 -2.04 15.52 26.40
N ILE A 100 -0.94 15.13 25.76
CA ILE A 100 0.21 14.46 26.39
C ILE A 100 0.99 15.34 27.39
N GLU A 101 0.71 16.64 27.40
CA GLU A 101 1.47 17.63 28.18
C GLU A 101 1.07 17.67 29.67
N ASP A 102 -0.03 17.05 30.09
CA ASP A 102 -0.48 17.04 31.50
C ASP A 102 0.04 15.84 32.32
N ILE A 103 0.81 14.92 31.73
CA ILE A 103 1.32 13.72 32.43
C ILE A 103 2.62 13.97 33.22
N MET A 104 3.31 15.10 33.01
CA MET A 104 4.65 15.32 33.59
C MET A 104 4.68 16.26 34.82
N THR A 105 3.54 16.61 35.43
CA THR A 105 3.52 17.49 36.63
C THR A 105 3.07 16.79 37.91
N ILE A 106 3.19 15.46 38.00
CA ILE A 106 3.11 14.77 39.29
C ILE A 106 4.21 13.71 39.39
N GLN A 107 5.39 14.14 39.86
CA GLN A 107 6.23 13.43 40.84
C GLN A 107 7.19 14.43 41.49
#